data_AF-A0A7C6BMW5-F1
#
_entry.id   AF-A0A7C6BMW5-F1
#
_cell.length_a   1.000
_cell.length_b   1.000
_cell.length_c   1.000
_cell.angle_alpha   90.00
_cell.angle_beta   90.00
_cell.angle_gamma   90.00
#
_symmetry.space_group_name_H-M   'P 1'
#
loop_
_entity.id
_entity.type
_entity.pdbx_description
1 polymer ?
#
loop_
_entity_poly.entity_id
_entity_poly.type
_entity_poly.pdbx_seq_one_letter_code
_entity_poly.pdbx_strand_id
1 'polypeptide(L)'
;DMNDLDVEMGFPVGRHLSEKYDIKSGELPRGRYVTCLYKGPYSQMEQPYNAIFRWIEENGYEKTGVYYEYYFNSPTEVPESELITRIAIPVK
;
A
#
# COMPACT_ATOMS: atom_id res chain seq x y z
N ASP A 1 -9.29 9.57 12.08
CA ASP A 1 -8.79 10.93 12.25
C ASP A 1 -7.42 10.96 11.59
N MET A 2 -7.10 11.93 10.72
CA MET A 2 -5.76 12.02 10.12
C MET A 2 -4.66 12.20 11.17
N ASN A 3 -5.04 12.66 12.38
CA ASN A 3 -4.14 12.81 13.52
C ASN A 3 -3.89 11.51 14.32
N ASP A 4 -4.57 10.41 13.96
CA ASP A 4 -4.51 9.13 14.68
C ASP A 4 -4.24 7.96 13.71
N LEU A 5 -3.49 8.24 12.63
CA LEU A 5 -3.03 7.22 11.71
C LEU A 5 -1.75 6.59 12.23
N ASP A 6 -1.77 5.28 12.39
CA ASP A 6 -0.56 4.48 12.58
C ASP A 6 0.05 4.19 11.21
N VAL A 7 1.26 4.69 10.97
CA VAL A 7 1.92 4.65 9.66
C VAL A 7 3.34 4.11 9.80
N GLU A 8 3.61 3.04 9.07
CA GLU A 8 4.93 2.47 8.90
C GLU A 8 5.44 2.70 7.48
N MET A 9 6.73 3.03 7.35
CA MET A 9 7.40 3.19 6.05
C MET A 9 8.72 2.43 6.07
N GLY A 10 9.05 1.80 4.95
CA GLY A 10 10.28 1.03 4.85
C GLY A 10 10.50 0.39 3.49
N PHE A 11 11.42 -0.56 3.45
CA PHE A 11 11.81 -1.26 2.22
C PHE A 11 11.68 -2.77 2.42
N PRO A 12 11.11 -3.51 1.46
CA PRO A 12 11.13 -4.95 1.51
C PRO A 12 12.58 -5.45 1.37
N VAL A 13 12.97 -6.36 2.26
CA VAL A 13 14.30 -6.98 2.28
C VAL A 13 14.18 -8.50 2.22
N GLY A 14 15.16 -9.16 1.60
CA GLY A 14 15.12 -10.62 1.42
C GLY A 14 15.44 -11.44 2.68
N ARG A 15 15.77 -10.81 3.79
CA ARG A 15 16.10 -11.44 5.08
C ARG A 15 15.94 -10.43 6.22
N HIS A 16 15.82 -10.92 7.45
CA HIS A 16 15.91 -10.07 8.64
C HIS A 16 17.26 -9.34 8.70
N LEU A 17 17.20 -8.06 9.01
CA LEU A 17 18.37 -7.21 9.23
C LEU A 17 18.44 -6.79 10.70
N SER A 18 19.63 -6.43 11.17
CA SER A 18 19.79 -5.93 12.52
C SER A 18 19.10 -4.57 12.67
N GLU A 19 18.31 -4.43 13.73
CA GLU A 19 17.60 -3.19 14.04
C GLU A 19 18.57 -2.09 14.50
N LYS A 20 18.21 -0.84 14.23
CA LYS A 20 18.99 0.32 14.69
C LYS A 20 18.08 1.51 14.92
N TYR A 21 18.13 2.06 16.14
CA TYR A 21 17.25 3.14 16.58
C TYR A 21 15.78 2.76 16.36
N ASP A 22 15.05 3.58 15.62
CA ASP A 22 13.63 3.41 15.30
C ASP A 22 13.40 2.57 14.04
N ILE A 23 14.46 2.06 13.40
CA ILE A 23 14.35 1.15 12.25
C ILE A 23 14.25 -0.28 12.78
N LYS A 24 13.07 -0.88 12.60
CA LYS A 24 12.72 -2.24 13.02
C LYS A 24 12.71 -3.22 11.86
N SER A 25 12.99 -4.50 12.15
CA SER A 25 12.84 -5.56 11.16
C SER A 25 11.48 -6.24 11.33
N GLY A 26 10.54 -5.92 10.46
CA GLY A 26 9.21 -6.54 10.43
C GLY A 26 9.04 -7.58 9.31
N GLU A 27 7.85 -8.16 9.26
CA GLU A 27 7.39 -9.00 8.16
C GLU A 27 6.04 -8.50 7.64
N LEU A 28 5.84 -8.61 6.32
CA LEU A 28 4.52 -8.40 5.74
C LEU A 28 3.63 -9.63 6.00
N PRO A 29 2.39 -9.46 6.48
CA PRO A 29 1.55 -10.58 6.84
C PRO A 29 1.23 -11.45 5.63
N ARG A 30 1.35 -12.76 5.80
CA ARG A 30 0.92 -13.72 4.76
C ARG A 30 -0.59 -13.73 4.67
N GLY A 31 -1.13 -13.82 3.46
CA GLY A 31 -2.58 -13.87 3.27
C GLY A 31 -3.00 -13.59 1.84
N ARG A 32 -4.31 -13.45 1.65
CA ARG A 32 -4.89 -12.98 0.39
C ARG A 32 -4.88 -11.46 0.37
N TYR A 33 -4.54 -10.92 -0.79
CA TYR A 33 -4.53 -9.48 -1.03
C TYR A 33 -5.30 -9.19 -2.29
N VAL A 34 -6.09 -8.13 -2.26
CA VAL A 34 -6.58 -7.48 -3.47
C VAL A 34 -5.62 -6.35 -3.80
N THR A 35 -5.14 -6.33 -5.05
CA THR A 35 -4.11 -5.38 -5.48
C THR A 35 -4.53 -4.62 -6.72
N CYS A 36 -4.20 -3.33 -6.78
CA CYS A 36 -4.30 -2.52 -7.99
C CYS A 36 -2.94 -1.88 -8.28
N LEU A 37 -2.49 -1.96 -9.53
CA LEU A 37 -1.37 -1.16 -10.01
C LEU A 37 -1.94 0.11 -10.66
N TYR A 38 -1.73 1.24 -10.01
CA TYR A 38 -2.21 2.53 -10.45
C TYR A 38 -1.07 3.33 -11.09
N LYS A 39 -1.36 3.93 -12.25
CA LYS A 39 -0.47 4.87 -12.91
C LYS A 39 -1.16 6.24 -12.96
N GLY A 40 -0.61 7.24 -12.27
CA GLY A 40 -1.18 8.58 -12.19
C GLY A 40 -0.90 9.31 -10.87
N PRO A 41 -1.41 10.54 -10.70
CA PRO A 41 -1.11 11.40 -9.56
C PRO A 41 -1.69 10.88 -8.24
N TYR A 42 -0.95 11.04 -7.15
CA TYR A 42 -1.42 10.66 -5.80
C TYR A 42 -2.71 11.36 -5.39
N SER A 43 -2.93 12.59 -5.88
CA SER A 43 -4.15 13.37 -5.62
C SER A 43 -5.44 12.71 -6.16
N GLN A 44 -5.32 11.71 -7.03
CA GLN A 44 -6.47 10.97 -7.60
C GLN A 44 -6.55 9.52 -7.10
N MET A 45 -5.76 9.14 -6.10
CA MET A 45 -5.74 7.77 -5.57
C MET A 45 -7.06 7.31 -4.94
N GLU A 46 -7.99 8.22 -4.65
CA GLU A 46 -9.36 7.84 -4.28
C GLU A 46 -10.01 6.90 -5.32
N GLN A 47 -9.75 7.10 -6.61
CA GLN A 47 -10.33 6.30 -7.69
C GLN A 47 -9.94 4.82 -7.64
N PRO A 48 -8.65 4.43 -7.63
CA PRO A 48 -8.27 3.03 -7.50
C PRO A 48 -8.67 2.42 -6.15
N TYR A 49 -8.68 3.19 -5.05
CA TYR A 49 -9.19 2.71 -3.77
C TYR A 49 -10.67 2.34 -3.84
N ASN A 50 -11.52 3.22 -4.38
CA ASN A 50 -12.95 2.97 -4.55
C ASN A 50 -13.20 1.75 -5.47
N ALA A 51 -12.39 1.58 -6.51
CA ALA A 51 -12.48 0.41 -7.39
C ALA A 51 -12.13 -0.90 -6.65
N ILE A 52 -11.07 -0.90 -5.83
CA ILE A 52 -10.72 -2.06 -4.99
C ILE A 52 -11.83 -2.36 -3.99
N PHE A 53 -12.36 -1.35 -3.29
CA PHE A 53 -13.38 -1.54 -2.27
C PHE A 53 -14.65 -2.14 -2.85
N ARG A 54 -15.10 -1.65 -4.00
CA ARG A 54 -16.25 -2.21 -4.72
C ARG A 54 -15.98 -3.66 -5.10
N TRP A 55 -14.83 -3.96 -5.68
CA TRP A 55 -14.47 -5.32 -6.06
C TRP A 55 -14.46 -6.28 -4.87
N ILE A 56 -13.91 -5.85 -3.73
CA ILE A 56 -13.89 -6.63 -2.48
C ILE A 56 -15.30 -6.98 -2.03
N GLU A 57 -16.21 -5.99 -2.01
CA GLU A 57 -17.61 -6.17 -1.61
C GLU A 57 -18.36 -7.09 -2.56
N GLU A 58 -18.25 -6.86 -3.87
CA GLU A 58 -18.90 -7.67 -4.92
C GLU A 58 -18.45 -9.14 -4.91
N ASN A 59 -17.22 -9.41 -4.43
CA ASN A 59 -16.65 -10.76 -4.36
C ASN A 59 -16.76 -11.38 -2.95
N GLY A 60 -17.45 -10.73 -2.01
CA GLY A 60 -17.74 -11.29 -0.69
C GLY A 60 -16.52 -11.40 0.25
N TYR A 61 -15.50 -10.57 0.04
CA TYR A 61 -14.31 -10.52 0.89
C TYR A 61 -14.43 -9.44 1.98
N GLU A 62 -13.73 -9.63 3.10
CA GLU A 62 -13.67 -8.63 4.18
C GLU A 62 -12.29 -7.97 4.25
N LYS A 63 -12.26 -6.63 4.34
CA LYS A 63 -11.02 -5.86 4.53
C LYS A 63 -10.50 -6.05 5.95
N THR A 64 -9.19 -6.17 6.10
CA THR A 64 -8.55 -6.30 7.44
C THR A 64 -8.37 -4.98 8.19
N GLY A 65 -8.53 -3.83 7.51
CA GLY A 65 -8.31 -2.50 8.07
C GLY A 65 -6.89 -1.96 7.92
N VAL A 66 -5.95 -2.79 7.42
CA VAL A 66 -4.59 -2.37 7.06
C VAL A 66 -4.50 -2.17 5.55
N TYR A 67 -3.73 -1.18 5.12
CA TYR A 67 -3.51 -0.86 3.70
C TYR A 67 -2.03 -0.70 3.42
N TYR A 68 -1.55 -1.26 2.31
CA TYR A 68 -0.17 -1.13 1.87
C TYR A 68 -0.10 -0.39 0.54
N GLU A 69 0.82 0.56 0.45
CA GLU A 69 1.17 1.25 -0.78
C GLU A 69 2.64 0.98 -1.12
N TYR A 70 2.91 0.57 -2.35
CA TYR A 70 4.27 0.37 -2.86
C TYR A 70 4.52 1.38 -3.98
N TYR A 71 5.44 2.31 -3.77
CA TYR A 71 5.83 3.32 -4.73
C TYR A 71 7.03 2.84 -5.55
N PHE A 72 6.86 2.71 -6.86
CA PHE A 72 7.89 2.16 -7.75
C PHE A 72 8.81 3.22 -8.36
N ASN A 73 8.39 4.48 -8.35
CA ASN A 73 9.15 5.63 -8.81
C ASN A 73 8.81 6.87 -7.98
N SER A 74 9.56 7.96 -8.18
CA SER A 74 9.45 9.17 -7.36
C SER A 74 8.82 10.35 -8.14
N PRO A 75 7.97 11.18 -7.48
CA PRO A 75 7.47 12.43 -8.06
C PRO A 75 8.57 13.47 -8.31
N THR A 76 9.77 13.26 -7.74
CA THR A 76 10.95 14.08 -8.03
C THR A 76 11.69 13.65 -9.28
N GLU A 77 11.35 12.49 -9.85
CA GLU A 77 12.06 11.87 -10.99
C GLU A 77 11.19 11.79 -12.25
N VAL A 78 9.88 11.61 -12.10
CA VAL A 78 8.93 11.51 -13.21
C VAL A 78 7.74 12.46 -13.02
N PRO A 79 7.07 12.88 -14.11
CA PRO A 79 5.81 13.61 -14.01
C PRO A 79 4.76 12.82 -13.22
N GLU A 80 3.83 13.51 -12.55
CA GLU A 80 2.80 12.84 -11.74
C GLU A 80 1.94 11.84 -12.52
N SER A 81 1.71 12.07 -13.81
CA SER A 81 0.99 11.15 -14.69
C SER A 81 1.70 9.81 -14.93
N GLU A 82 3.00 9.75 -14.63
CA GLU A 82 3.86 8.58 -14.80
C GLU A 82 4.19 7.89 -13.48
N LEU A 83 3.69 8.40 -12.35
CA LEU A 83 3.85 7.74 -11.04
C LEU A 83 3.19 6.38 -11.05
N ILE A 84 3.88 5.36 -10.54
CA ILE A 84 3.40 3.98 -10.46
C ILE A 84 3.32 3.58 -8.98
N THR A 85 2.11 3.29 -8.52
CA THR A 85 1.85 2.85 -7.14
C THR A 85 1.03 1.57 -7.15
N ARG A 86 1.47 0.56 -6.40
CA ARG A 86 0.65 -0.61 -6.12
C ARG A 86 -0.03 -0.44 -4.78
N ILE A 87 -1.37 -0.44 -4.79
CA ILE A 87 -2.18 -0.54 -3.59
C ILE A 87 -2.42 -2.03 -3.33
N ALA A 88 -2.25 -2.49 -2.09
CA ALA A 88 -2.50 -3.86 -1.68
C ALA A 88 -3.28 -3.88 -0.36
N ILE A 89 -4.44 -4.53 -0.37
CA ILE A 89 -5.34 -4.61 0.79
C ILE A 89 -5.47 -6.08 1.19
N PRO A 90 -5.00 -6.48 2.39
CA PRO A 90 -5.23 -7.81 2.89
C PRO A 90 -6.72 -8.03 3.16
N VAL A 91 -7.20 -9.19 2.75
CA VAL A 91 -8.60 -9.60 2.88
C VAL A 91 -8.74 -10.96 3.55
N LYS A 92 -9.90 -11.21 4.15
CA LYS A 92 -10.35 -12.50 4.66
C LYS A 92 -11.39 -13.11 3.73
#